data_AF-A0A537ADF1-F1
#
_entry.id   AF-A0A537ADF1-F1
#
_cell.length_a   1.000
_cell.length_b   1.000
_cell.length_c   1.000
_cell.angle_alpha   90.00
_cell.angle_beta   90.00
_cell.angle_gamma   90.00
#
_symmetry.space_group_name_H-M   'P 1'
#
loop_
_entity.id
_entity.type
_entity.pdbx_description
1 polymer ?
#
loop_
_entity_poly.entity_id
_entity_poly.type
_entity_poly.pdbx_seq_one_letter_code
_entity_poly.pdbx_strand_id
1 'polypeptide(L)'
;MRVRKDRKPHLVGANEGNRGERGEGFDPDVSGTRVERLNARAFCLWMTGLPGSGKSTICALLLDRLRMQGRRAYGLDGDVLRQGLNRDLGFTDADRSENIRRTAEVAQLMVDAGLIVVVALISPFRSDREFARSRFAPNRFCEVFIDAPLQVCERRDPKGLYAKARRGELARMTGIDSPYEPPERPDLHLHTDTDDAGACVERILSWLRG
;
A
#
# COMPACT_ATOMS: atom_id res chain seq x y z
N MET A 1 73.49 39.24 -26.09
CA MET A 1 72.41 40.08 -25.53
C MET A 1 72.06 39.54 -24.15
N ARG A 2 72.17 40.41 -23.12
CA ARG A 2 71.57 40.42 -21.76
C ARG A 2 70.95 39.12 -21.20
N VAL A 3 71.36 38.58 -20.03
CA VAL A 3 71.18 39.01 -18.61
C VAL A 3 70.44 37.87 -17.90
N ARG A 4 71.01 37.43 -16.75
CA ARG A 4 70.42 36.99 -15.45
C ARG A 4 68.93 36.52 -15.45
N LYS A 5 68.45 35.58 -14.63
CA LYS A 5 68.61 35.47 -13.17
C LYS A 5 67.67 34.36 -12.65
N ASP A 6 68.06 33.71 -11.54
CA ASP A 6 67.29 33.08 -10.45
C ASP A 6 65.76 32.91 -10.55
N ARG A 7 65.26 31.73 -10.14
CA ARG A 7 64.33 31.54 -8.97
C ARG A 7 63.87 30.07 -8.79
N LYS A 8 64.01 29.56 -7.55
CA LYS A 8 63.19 28.48 -6.96
C LYS A 8 61.75 29.01 -6.66
N PRO A 9 60.88 28.25 -5.96
CA PRO A 9 60.14 27.05 -6.33
C PRO A 9 58.61 27.32 -6.36
N HIS A 10 57.79 26.45 -6.93
CA HIS A 10 56.34 26.51 -6.72
C HIS A 10 55.78 25.16 -6.24
N LEU A 11 55.48 25.13 -4.93
CA LEU A 11 54.45 24.31 -4.33
C LEU A 11 53.11 24.63 -5.03
N VAL A 12 52.41 23.59 -5.49
CA VAL A 12 50.98 23.67 -5.81
C VAL A 12 50.26 22.81 -4.79
N GLY A 13 49.28 23.43 -4.16
CA GLY A 13 48.61 22.94 -2.97
C GLY A 13 47.71 21.75 -3.23
N ALA A 14 47.37 21.11 -2.11
CA ALA A 14 46.28 20.16 -1.98
C ALA A 14 45.00 20.73 -2.61
N ASN A 15 44.30 19.89 -3.38
CA ASN A 15 42.89 20.11 -3.64
C ASN A 15 42.17 18.80 -3.37
N GLU A 16 41.63 18.70 -2.15
CA GLU A 16 40.67 17.68 -1.76
C GLU A 16 39.41 17.89 -2.59
N GLY A 17 39.25 17.06 -3.62
CA GLY A 17 38.06 17.03 -4.46
C GLY A 17 36.85 16.56 -3.66
N ASN A 18 36.09 17.55 -3.18
CA ASN A 18 34.63 17.65 -3.27
C ASN A 18 33.88 16.31 -3.43
N ARG A 19 33.66 15.59 -2.32
CA ARG A 19 32.61 14.57 -2.27
C ARG A 19 31.29 15.30 -2.08
N GLY A 20 30.56 15.39 -3.19
CA GLY A 20 29.26 16.02 -3.28
C GLY A 20 28.34 15.64 -2.13
N GLU A 21 27.81 16.70 -1.52
CA GLU A 21 26.66 16.70 -0.64
C GLU A 21 25.55 15.88 -1.31
N ARG A 22 25.14 14.79 -0.66
CA ARG A 22 23.88 14.14 -0.97
C ARG A 22 22.79 15.14 -0.63
N GLY A 23 22.08 15.60 -1.65
CA GLY A 23 21.01 16.59 -1.52
C GLY A 23 20.10 16.24 -0.36
N GLU A 24 20.09 17.11 0.64
CA GLU A 24 19.09 17.12 1.69
C GLU A 24 17.75 17.34 1.01
N GLY A 25 16.91 16.30 1.06
CA GLY A 25 15.54 16.38 0.59
C GLY A 25 14.81 17.46 1.36
N PHE A 26 14.03 18.26 0.65
CA PHE A 26 13.08 19.22 1.19
C PHE A 26 12.29 18.59 2.35
N ASP A 27 12.55 19.07 3.57
CA ASP A 27 11.81 18.65 4.77
C ASP A 27 10.82 19.77 5.14
N PRO A 28 9.56 19.70 4.65
CA PRO A 28 8.54 20.63 5.08
C PRO A 28 8.09 20.19 6.48
N ASP A 29 8.46 20.99 7.47
CA ASP A 29 7.75 21.22 8.73
C ASP A 29 7.14 19.98 9.43
N VAL A 30 7.78 19.57 10.53
CA VAL A 30 7.41 18.41 11.35
C VAL A 30 6.24 18.71 12.30
N SER A 31 5.65 19.91 12.27
CA SER A 31 4.51 20.27 13.12
C SER A 31 3.15 19.94 12.47
N GLY A 32 2.32 19.13 13.14
CA GLY A 32 0.96 18.80 12.67
C GLY A 32 0.38 17.48 13.22
N THR A 33 -0.93 17.31 13.08
CA THR A 33 -1.69 16.06 13.28
C THR A 33 -1.27 14.99 12.27
N ARG A 34 -1.63 13.71 12.49
CA ARG A 34 -1.35 12.63 11.52
C ARG A 34 -1.88 12.96 10.13
N VAL A 35 -3.03 13.65 10.09
CA VAL A 35 -3.63 14.28 8.91
C VAL A 35 -2.71 15.22 8.22
N GLU A 36 -2.12 16.19 8.89
CA GLU A 36 -1.39 17.26 8.21
C GLU A 36 -0.14 16.68 7.55
N ARG A 37 0.47 15.66 8.19
CA ARG A 37 1.55 14.86 7.59
C ARG A 37 1.08 13.96 6.42
N LEU A 38 -0.11 13.38 6.48
CA LEU A 38 -0.70 12.51 5.43
C LEU A 38 -1.51 13.26 4.35
N ASN A 39 -1.92 14.50 4.60
CA ASN A 39 -2.71 15.36 3.72
C ASN A 39 -1.78 16.20 2.87
N ALA A 40 -0.67 16.66 3.43
CA ALA A 40 0.40 17.27 2.66
C ALA A 40 1.10 16.24 1.76
N ARG A 41 0.97 14.93 2.04
CA ARG A 41 1.69 13.85 1.34
C ARG A 41 0.79 12.64 1.07
N ALA A 42 0.52 12.39 -0.20
CA ALA A 42 -0.07 11.15 -0.71
C ALA A 42 0.46 9.87 -0.02
N PHE A 43 -0.43 8.90 0.20
CA PHE A 43 -0.15 7.67 0.95
C PHE A 43 -1.00 6.50 0.44
N CYS A 44 -0.62 5.27 0.82
CA CYS A 44 -1.31 4.03 0.50
C CYS A 44 -2.08 3.50 1.72
N LEU A 45 -3.39 3.29 1.54
CA LEU A 45 -4.23 2.46 2.41
C LEU A 45 -4.29 1.05 1.83
N TRP A 46 -3.72 0.08 2.52
CA TRP A 46 -3.67 -1.30 2.10
C TRP A 46 -4.67 -2.15 2.87
N MET A 47 -5.82 -2.44 2.27
CA MET A 47 -6.84 -3.31 2.85
C MET A 47 -6.52 -4.77 2.56
N THR A 48 -6.45 -5.58 3.62
CA THR A 48 -6.26 -7.04 3.58
C THR A 48 -7.39 -7.75 4.32
N GLY A 49 -7.73 -8.98 3.91
CA GLY A 49 -8.83 -9.74 4.51
C GLY A 49 -9.30 -10.90 3.63
N LEU A 50 -10.11 -11.80 4.19
CA LEU A 50 -10.70 -12.92 3.44
C LEU A 50 -11.59 -12.47 2.26
N PRO A 51 -11.73 -13.25 1.18
CA PRO A 51 -12.77 -13.02 0.19
C PRO A 51 -14.14 -12.85 0.88
N GLY A 52 -14.95 -11.86 0.48
CA GLY A 52 -16.23 -11.59 1.15
C GLY A 52 -16.16 -10.79 2.48
N SER A 53 -14.97 -10.40 2.95
CA SER A 53 -14.82 -9.59 4.17
C SER A 53 -15.28 -8.13 4.04
N GLY A 54 -15.60 -7.65 2.83
CA GLY A 54 -16.13 -6.30 2.60
C GLY A 54 -15.12 -5.26 2.10
N LYS A 55 -13.87 -5.65 1.79
CA LYS A 55 -12.81 -4.75 1.27
C LYS A 55 -13.26 -3.85 0.12
N SER A 56 -13.79 -4.42 -0.96
CA SER A 56 -14.18 -3.66 -2.15
C SER A 56 -15.32 -2.67 -1.85
N THR A 57 -16.27 -3.03 -0.97
CA THR A 57 -17.34 -2.14 -0.51
C THR A 57 -16.79 -0.95 0.27
N ILE A 58 -15.92 -1.21 1.27
CA ILE A 58 -15.30 -0.15 2.08
C ILE A 58 -14.39 0.73 1.21
N CYS A 59 -13.63 0.14 0.28
CA CYS A 59 -12.80 0.86 -0.68
C CYS A 59 -13.63 1.83 -1.54
N ALA A 60 -14.72 1.36 -2.13
CA ALA A 60 -15.60 2.20 -2.96
C ALA A 60 -16.18 3.37 -2.16
N LEU A 61 -16.77 3.09 -0.99
CA LEU A 61 -17.34 4.13 -0.12
C LEU A 61 -16.29 5.14 0.34
N LEU A 62 -15.09 4.66 0.73
CA LEU A 62 -14.00 5.53 1.15
C LEU A 62 -13.52 6.44 0.01
N LEU A 63 -13.37 5.91 -1.20
CA LEU A 63 -12.99 6.69 -2.38
C LEU A 63 -14.00 7.80 -2.65
N ASP A 64 -15.30 7.52 -2.55
CA ASP A 64 -16.34 8.53 -2.72
C ASP A 64 -16.27 9.61 -1.65
N ARG A 65 -16.05 9.24 -0.37
CA ARG A 65 -15.84 10.21 0.72
C ARG A 65 -14.62 11.09 0.48
N LEU A 66 -13.49 10.51 0.06
CA LEU A 66 -12.25 11.25 -0.22
C LEU A 66 -12.43 12.21 -1.40
N ARG A 67 -13.11 11.79 -2.47
CA ARG A 67 -13.42 12.63 -3.64
C ARG A 67 -14.33 13.79 -3.28
N MET A 68 -15.37 13.57 -2.47
CA MET A 68 -16.24 14.65 -1.98
C MET A 68 -15.48 15.68 -1.13
N GLN A 69 -14.37 15.29 -0.50
CA GLN A 69 -13.46 16.19 0.21
C GLN A 69 -12.41 16.86 -0.70
N GLY A 70 -12.53 16.72 -2.02
CA GLY A 70 -11.59 17.29 -2.99
C GLY A 70 -10.23 16.58 -3.06
N ARG A 71 -10.10 15.39 -2.47
CA ARG A 71 -8.84 14.64 -2.45
C ARG A 71 -8.69 13.78 -3.69
N ARG A 72 -7.48 13.78 -4.25
CA ARG A 72 -7.10 12.93 -5.39
C ARG A 72 -6.86 11.51 -4.90
N ALA A 73 -7.84 10.63 -5.08
CA ALA A 73 -7.79 9.24 -4.63
C ALA A 73 -8.12 8.24 -5.74
N TYR A 74 -7.45 7.09 -5.72
CA TYR A 74 -7.66 6.00 -6.68
C TYR A 74 -7.66 4.63 -6.00
N GLY A 75 -8.53 3.73 -6.48
CA GLY A 75 -8.68 2.37 -5.96
C GLY A 75 -7.97 1.34 -6.82
N LEU A 76 -7.19 0.45 -6.18
CA LEU A 76 -6.58 -0.72 -6.81
C LEU A 76 -7.26 -1.98 -6.25
N ASP A 77 -8.29 -2.47 -6.95
CA ASP A 77 -9.05 -3.67 -6.57
C ASP A 77 -8.54 -4.91 -7.29
N GLY A 78 -8.44 -6.03 -6.56
CA GLY A 78 -7.88 -7.28 -7.08
C GLY A 78 -8.61 -7.86 -8.29
N ASP A 79 -9.92 -7.69 -8.40
CA ASP A 79 -10.66 -8.17 -9.57
C ASP A 79 -10.35 -7.32 -10.80
N VAL A 80 -10.29 -6.00 -10.63
CA VAL A 80 -9.99 -5.05 -11.71
C VAL A 80 -8.56 -5.25 -12.21
N LEU A 81 -7.61 -5.39 -11.29
CA LEU A 81 -6.21 -5.64 -11.64
C LEU A 81 -6.05 -6.95 -12.42
N ARG A 82 -6.80 -8.00 -12.06
CA ARG A 82 -6.78 -9.30 -12.75
C ARG A 82 -7.46 -9.30 -14.12
N GLN A 83 -8.20 -8.25 -14.47
CA GLN A 83 -8.67 -8.06 -15.86
C GLN A 83 -7.61 -7.38 -16.74
N GLY A 84 -6.63 -6.69 -16.14
CA GLY A 84 -5.60 -5.92 -16.84
C GLY A 84 -4.18 -6.31 -16.41
N LEU A 85 -3.59 -5.53 -15.51
CA LEU A 85 -2.19 -5.62 -15.07
C LEU A 85 -1.73 -7.03 -14.68
N ASN A 86 -2.64 -7.80 -14.07
CA ASN A 86 -2.37 -9.12 -13.48
C ASN A 86 -3.17 -10.23 -14.18
N ARG A 87 -3.59 -10.03 -15.44
CA ARG A 87 -4.42 -11.00 -16.20
C ARG A 87 -3.73 -12.33 -16.50
N ASP A 88 -2.40 -12.33 -16.48
CA ASP A 88 -1.54 -13.49 -16.71
C ASP A 88 -1.34 -14.34 -15.44
N LEU A 89 -1.74 -13.83 -14.27
CA LEU A 89 -1.51 -14.49 -12.98
C LEU A 89 -2.70 -15.36 -12.57
N GLY A 90 -2.41 -16.61 -12.23
CA GLY A 90 -3.36 -17.53 -11.60
C GLY A 90 -3.57 -17.26 -10.11
N PHE A 91 -3.88 -18.33 -9.39
CA PHE A 91 -4.12 -18.34 -7.94
C PHE A 91 -3.18 -19.28 -7.18
N THR A 92 -2.05 -19.66 -7.78
CA THR A 92 -0.94 -20.28 -7.04
C THR A 92 -0.42 -19.31 -5.98
N ASP A 93 0.31 -19.81 -4.99
CA ASP A 93 0.94 -18.93 -3.99
C ASP A 93 1.93 -17.96 -4.65
N ALA A 94 2.73 -18.44 -5.60
CA ALA A 94 3.65 -17.62 -6.39
C ALA A 94 2.91 -16.53 -7.20
N ASP A 95 1.80 -16.86 -7.86
CA ASP A 95 0.99 -15.88 -8.60
C ASP A 95 0.36 -14.84 -7.66
N ARG A 96 -0.01 -15.25 -6.44
CA ARG A 96 -0.55 -14.34 -5.42
C ARG A 96 0.54 -13.38 -4.95
N SER A 97 1.74 -13.88 -4.66
CA SER A 97 2.87 -13.04 -4.28
C SER A 97 3.27 -12.07 -5.41
N GLU A 98 3.31 -12.53 -6.66
CA GLU A 98 3.58 -11.65 -7.81
C GLU A 98 2.47 -10.61 -8.01
N ASN A 99 1.20 -10.97 -7.79
CA ASN A 99 0.09 -10.03 -7.81
C ASN A 99 0.25 -8.94 -6.75
N ILE A 100 0.70 -9.29 -5.53
CA ILE A 100 0.99 -8.32 -4.47
C ILE A 100 2.18 -7.44 -4.87
N ARG A 101 3.27 -8.04 -5.35
CA ARG A 101 4.48 -7.33 -5.75
C ARG A 101 4.18 -6.28 -6.84
N ARG A 102 3.50 -6.67 -7.92
CA ARG A 102 3.10 -5.74 -9.01
C ARG A 102 2.22 -4.61 -8.50
N THR A 103 1.24 -4.93 -7.66
CA THR A 103 0.32 -3.93 -7.12
C THR A 103 1.05 -2.95 -6.20
N ALA A 104 1.99 -3.43 -5.38
CA ALA A 104 2.78 -2.59 -4.49
C ALA A 104 3.64 -1.58 -5.27
N GLU A 105 4.32 -2.00 -6.35
CA GLU A 105 5.10 -1.08 -7.19
C GLU A 105 4.22 -0.02 -7.85
N VAL A 106 3.05 -0.40 -8.39
CA VAL A 106 2.11 0.56 -9.00
C VAL A 106 1.55 1.52 -7.95
N ALA A 107 1.14 1.01 -6.79
CA ALA A 107 0.66 1.83 -5.69
C ALA A 107 1.72 2.83 -5.23
N GLN A 108 2.98 2.42 -5.15
CA GLN A 108 4.12 3.27 -4.81
C GLN A 108 4.29 4.42 -5.82
N LEU A 109 4.30 4.13 -7.12
CA LEU A 109 4.42 5.14 -8.18
C LEU A 109 3.27 6.15 -8.14
N MET A 110 2.04 5.68 -7.90
CA MET A 110 0.87 6.54 -7.79
C MET A 110 0.90 7.42 -6.54
N VAL A 111 1.37 6.87 -5.43
CA VAL A 111 1.62 7.62 -4.20
C VAL A 111 2.68 8.69 -4.43
N ASP A 112 3.78 8.39 -5.12
CA ASP A 112 4.79 9.38 -5.51
C ASP A 112 4.26 10.46 -6.47
N ALA A 113 3.31 10.10 -7.35
CA ALA A 113 2.59 11.05 -8.20
C ALA A 113 1.57 11.93 -7.46
N GLY A 114 1.44 11.79 -6.13
CA GLY A 114 0.58 12.64 -5.32
C GLY A 114 -0.85 12.14 -5.16
N LEU A 115 -1.12 10.84 -5.39
CA LEU A 115 -2.45 10.25 -5.17
C LEU A 115 -2.55 9.51 -3.83
N ILE A 116 -3.71 9.63 -3.17
CA ILE A 116 -4.11 8.67 -2.13
C ILE A 116 -4.50 7.38 -2.82
N VAL A 117 -3.81 6.27 -2.52
CA VAL A 117 -4.09 4.98 -3.14
C VAL A 117 -4.80 4.08 -2.13
N VAL A 118 -5.93 3.51 -2.52
CA VAL A 118 -6.67 2.53 -1.70
C VAL A 118 -6.56 1.17 -2.38
N VAL A 119 -5.72 0.29 -1.84
CA VAL A 119 -5.55 -1.09 -2.32
C VAL A 119 -6.55 -1.98 -1.61
N ALA A 120 -7.32 -2.76 -2.36
CA ALA A 120 -8.26 -3.75 -1.85
C ALA A 120 -7.90 -5.15 -2.37
N LEU A 121 -7.04 -5.85 -1.63
CA LEU A 121 -6.54 -7.18 -1.99
C LEU A 121 -6.76 -8.20 -0.88
N ILE A 122 -6.76 -9.48 -1.23
CA ILE A 122 -6.76 -10.54 -0.21
C ILE A 122 -5.41 -10.54 0.52
N SER A 123 -4.29 -10.41 -0.21
CA SER A 123 -2.91 -10.39 0.31
C SER A 123 -2.68 -11.37 1.47
N PRO A 124 -2.83 -12.69 1.23
CA PRO A 124 -2.96 -13.68 2.29
C PRO A 124 -1.69 -13.88 3.14
N PHE A 125 -0.50 -13.64 2.58
CA PHE A 125 0.78 -13.87 3.25
C PHE A 125 1.30 -12.60 3.90
N ARG A 126 1.76 -12.70 5.15
CA ARG A 126 2.37 -11.57 5.88
C ARG A 126 3.62 -11.05 5.18
N SER A 127 4.48 -11.94 4.70
CA SER A 127 5.71 -11.59 3.99
C SER A 127 5.46 -10.66 2.79
N ASP A 128 4.36 -10.89 2.06
CA ASP A 128 4.02 -10.08 0.89
C ASP A 128 3.50 -8.70 1.29
N ARG A 129 2.78 -8.60 2.42
CA ARG A 129 2.33 -7.32 2.98
C ARG A 129 3.49 -6.52 3.58
N GLU A 130 4.46 -7.19 4.20
CA GLU A 130 5.71 -6.59 4.65
C GLU A 130 6.54 -6.06 3.47
N PHE A 131 6.66 -6.85 2.39
CA PHE A 131 7.26 -6.39 1.14
C PHE A 131 6.54 -5.14 0.62
N ALA A 132 5.21 -5.18 0.53
CA ALA A 132 4.41 -4.04 0.07
C ALA A 132 4.68 -2.79 0.92
N ARG A 133 4.65 -2.92 2.26
CA ARG A 133 4.96 -1.84 3.21
C ARG A 133 6.36 -1.26 2.98
N SER A 134 7.35 -2.11 2.71
CA SER A 134 8.75 -1.69 2.50
C SER A 134 8.97 -0.82 1.26
N ARG A 135 8.01 -0.79 0.33
CA ARG A 135 8.09 0.06 -0.89
C ARG A 135 7.82 1.53 -0.60
N PHE A 136 7.24 1.86 0.55
CA PHE A 136 6.83 3.22 0.89
C PHE A 136 7.76 3.83 1.93
N ALA A 137 7.97 5.15 1.83
CA ALA A 137 8.64 5.90 2.88
C ALA A 137 7.86 5.80 4.21
N PRO A 138 8.53 6.00 5.36
CA PRO A 138 7.85 6.02 6.66
C PRO A 138 6.61 6.91 6.63
N ASN A 139 5.54 6.45 7.28
CA ASN A 139 4.24 7.12 7.33
C ASN A 139 3.51 7.28 5.98
N ARG A 140 3.90 6.59 4.90
CA ARG A 140 3.16 6.60 3.61
C ARG A 140 2.42 5.31 3.29
N PHE A 141 2.38 4.38 4.24
CA PHE A 141 1.66 3.11 4.13
C PHE A 141 0.88 2.83 5.42
N CYS A 142 -0.35 2.37 5.27
CA CYS A 142 -1.24 1.98 6.36
C CYS A 142 -1.92 0.65 6.02
N GLU A 143 -1.65 -0.39 6.81
CA GLU A 143 -2.30 -1.69 6.68
C GLU A 143 -3.62 -1.70 7.44
N VAL A 144 -4.71 -1.89 6.70
CA VAL A 144 -6.07 -1.98 7.25
C VAL A 144 -6.52 -3.44 7.19
N PHE A 145 -6.67 -4.08 8.35
CA PHE A 145 -7.22 -5.42 8.43
C PHE A 145 -8.75 -5.35 8.40
N ILE A 146 -9.34 -5.83 7.30
CA ILE A 146 -10.78 -5.99 7.12
C ILE A 146 -11.15 -7.40 7.55
N ASP A 147 -11.47 -7.51 8.83
CA ASP A 147 -11.68 -8.76 9.53
C ASP A 147 -13.16 -9.13 9.58
N ALA A 148 -13.45 -10.34 9.14
CA ALA A 148 -14.74 -10.98 9.32
C ALA A 148 -14.49 -12.49 9.40
N PRO A 149 -15.11 -13.21 10.34
CA PRO A 149 -14.97 -14.66 10.42
C PRO A 149 -15.28 -15.34 9.09
N LEU A 150 -14.58 -16.44 8.81
CA LEU A 150 -14.76 -17.21 7.57
C LEU A 150 -16.23 -17.56 7.32
N GLN A 151 -16.96 -17.98 8.35
CA GLN A 151 -18.37 -18.37 8.26
C GLN A 151 -19.26 -17.18 7.85
N VAL A 152 -18.90 -15.95 8.26
CA VAL A 152 -19.59 -14.72 7.84
C VAL A 152 -19.27 -14.43 6.37
N CYS A 153 -18.02 -14.58 5.97
CA CYS A 153 -17.59 -14.42 4.58
C CYS A 153 -18.26 -15.44 3.64
N GLU A 154 -18.34 -16.71 4.04
CA GLU A 154 -19.04 -17.79 3.32
C GLU A 154 -20.54 -17.55 3.23
N ARG A 155 -21.17 -17.03 4.28
CA ARG A 155 -22.60 -16.68 4.24
C ARG A 155 -22.87 -15.54 3.26
N ARG A 156 -21.97 -14.55 3.18
CA ARG A 156 -22.11 -13.39 2.28
C ARG A 156 -21.91 -13.77 0.82
N ASP A 157 -20.90 -14.60 0.54
CA ASP A 157 -20.44 -15.09 -0.77
C ASP A 157 -20.94 -14.32 -2.01
N PRO A 158 -20.64 -13.01 -2.13
CA PRO A 158 -21.26 -12.15 -3.14
C PRO A 158 -20.90 -12.53 -4.58
N LYS A 159 -19.88 -13.37 -4.75
CA LYS A 159 -19.37 -13.84 -6.04
C LYS A 159 -19.58 -15.35 -6.25
N GLY A 160 -20.23 -16.05 -5.31
CA GLY A 160 -20.43 -17.49 -5.37
C GLY A 160 -19.14 -18.32 -5.31
N LEU A 161 -18.03 -17.75 -4.82
CA LEU A 161 -16.70 -18.38 -4.83
C LEU A 161 -16.60 -19.46 -3.75
N TYR A 162 -17.14 -19.20 -2.56
CA TYR A 162 -17.14 -20.19 -1.49
C TYR A 162 -18.05 -21.36 -1.84
N ALA A 163 -19.24 -21.11 -2.40
CA ALA A 163 -20.13 -22.16 -2.86
C ALA A 163 -19.47 -23.06 -3.92
N LYS A 164 -18.74 -22.48 -4.88
CA LYS A 164 -17.96 -23.24 -5.89
C LYS A 164 -16.85 -24.06 -5.26
N ALA A 165 -16.09 -23.48 -4.32
CA ALA A 165 -15.01 -24.17 -3.62
C ALA A 165 -15.54 -25.35 -2.80
N ARG A 166 -16.66 -25.19 -2.07
CA ARG A 166 -17.32 -26.26 -1.31
C ARG A 166 -17.82 -27.41 -2.18
N ARG A 167 -18.13 -27.15 -3.47
CA ARG A 167 -18.48 -28.18 -4.47
C ARG A 167 -17.26 -28.77 -5.19
N GLY A 168 -16.04 -28.33 -4.88
CA GLY A 168 -14.81 -28.78 -5.55
C GLY A 168 -14.58 -28.18 -6.94
N GLU A 169 -15.38 -27.19 -7.34
CA GLU A 169 -15.28 -26.54 -8.66
C GLU A 169 -14.22 -25.42 -8.69
N LEU A 170 -13.74 -24.99 -7.52
CA LEU A 170 -12.72 -23.97 -7.37
C LEU A 170 -11.66 -24.43 -6.36
N ALA A 171 -10.46 -24.74 -6.84
CA ALA A 171 -9.33 -25.06 -5.99
C ALA A 171 -8.64 -23.79 -5.45
N ARG A 172 -7.86 -23.95 -4.37
CA ARG A 172 -7.01 -22.90 -3.78
C ARG A 172 -7.78 -21.67 -3.31
N MET A 173 -8.95 -21.93 -2.70
CA MET A 173 -9.76 -20.87 -2.11
C MET A 173 -9.16 -20.43 -0.77
N THR A 174 -8.81 -19.14 -0.66
CA THR A 174 -8.27 -18.58 0.58
C THR A 174 -9.26 -18.72 1.72
N GLY A 175 -8.84 -19.32 2.84
CA GLY A 175 -9.68 -19.63 3.98
C GLY A 175 -10.29 -21.04 3.96
N ILE A 176 -10.20 -21.77 2.84
CA ILE A 176 -10.58 -23.19 2.75
C ILE A 176 -9.33 -24.04 2.50
N ASP A 177 -8.80 -24.02 1.27
CA ASP A 177 -7.67 -24.87 0.84
C ASP A 177 -6.34 -24.11 0.74
N SER A 178 -6.37 -22.80 0.95
CA SER A 178 -5.17 -21.95 0.98
C SER A 178 -5.19 -21.06 2.22
N PRO A 179 -4.05 -20.85 2.89
CA PRO A 179 -4.01 -20.11 4.13
C PRO A 179 -4.32 -18.62 3.93
N TYR A 180 -4.78 -18.00 5.01
CA TYR A 180 -4.77 -16.56 5.20
C TYR A 180 -4.07 -16.30 6.52
N GLU A 181 -2.99 -15.54 6.50
CA GLU A 181 -2.22 -15.17 7.69
C GLU A 181 -2.70 -13.80 8.15
N PRO A 182 -3.50 -13.71 9.23
CA PRO A 182 -4.00 -12.44 9.71
C PRO A 182 -2.83 -11.50 10.07
N PRO A 183 -2.96 -10.18 9.81
CA PRO A 183 -1.99 -9.20 10.29
C PRO A 183 -1.88 -9.26 11.81
N GLU A 184 -0.66 -9.33 12.33
CA GLU A 184 -0.43 -9.36 13.78
C GLU A 184 -0.50 -7.95 14.39
N ARG A 185 -0.07 -6.95 13.62
CA ARG A 185 -0.02 -5.54 14.04
C ARG A 185 -0.49 -4.61 12.92
N PRO A 186 -1.76 -4.73 12.47
CA PRO A 186 -2.28 -3.82 11.47
C PRO A 186 -2.33 -2.39 12.03
N ASP A 187 -2.21 -1.40 11.15
CA ASP A 187 -2.34 0.01 11.52
C ASP A 187 -3.78 0.37 11.93
N LEU A 188 -4.75 -0.34 11.35
CA LEU A 188 -6.17 -0.26 11.70
C LEU A 188 -6.83 -1.64 11.55
N HIS A 189 -7.64 -2.04 12.53
CA HIS A 189 -8.38 -3.30 12.53
C HIS A 189 -9.89 -3.02 12.56
N LEU A 190 -10.60 -3.47 11.52
CA LEU A 190 -12.03 -3.27 11.32
C LEU A 190 -12.75 -4.62 11.33
N HIS A 191 -13.76 -4.74 12.21
CA HIS A 191 -14.58 -5.94 12.33
C HIS A 191 -15.86 -5.74 11.53
N THR A 192 -15.92 -6.28 10.31
CA THR A 192 -17.05 -6.04 9.41
C THR A 192 -18.20 -7.00 9.65
N ASP A 193 -18.08 -7.96 10.55
CA ASP A 193 -19.18 -8.79 11.05
C ASP A 193 -20.05 -8.06 12.07
N THR A 194 -19.51 -7.05 12.76
CA THR A 194 -20.24 -6.21 13.72
C THR A 194 -20.48 -4.80 13.23
N ASP A 195 -19.50 -4.19 12.55
CA ASP A 195 -19.60 -2.83 12.03
C ASP A 195 -20.13 -2.83 10.60
N ASP A 196 -21.05 -1.91 10.29
CA ASP A 196 -21.42 -1.67 8.90
C ASP A 196 -20.29 -0.98 8.11
N ALA A 197 -20.41 -0.98 6.79
CA ALA A 197 -19.38 -0.42 5.92
C ALA A 197 -19.20 1.10 6.10
N GLY A 198 -20.26 1.83 6.44
CA GLY A 198 -20.19 3.28 6.71
C GLY A 198 -19.42 3.58 7.99
N ALA A 199 -19.71 2.85 9.07
CA ALA A 199 -18.97 2.92 10.33
C ALA A 199 -17.49 2.58 10.13
N CYS A 200 -17.18 1.55 9.35
CA CYS A 200 -15.80 1.22 8.97
C CYS A 200 -15.10 2.37 8.25
N VAL A 201 -15.77 3.02 7.29
CA VAL A 201 -15.23 4.19 6.57
C VAL A 201 -15.00 5.37 7.53
N GLU A 202 -15.93 5.66 8.45
CA GLU A 202 -15.73 6.71 9.43
C GLU A 202 -14.57 6.44 10.38
N ARG A 203 -14.33 5.17 10.76
CA ARG A 203 -13.15 4.77 11.54
C ARG A 203 -11.86 5.02 10.77
N ILE A 204 -11.82 4.71 9.46
CA ILE A 204 -10.66 5.04 8.60
C ILE A 204 -10.46 6.55 8.53
N LEU A 205 -11.51 7.32 8.25
CA LEU A 205 -11.43 8.78 8.15
C LEU A 205 -11.06 9.44 9.48
N SER A 206 -11.46 8.86 10.61
CA SER A 206 -11.09 9.32 11.96
C SER A 206 -9.63 8.99 12.26
N TRP A 207 -9.17 7.80 11.93
CA TRP A 207 -7.76 7.43 12.05
C TRP A 207 -6.85 8.30 11.18
N LEU A 208 -7.31 8.64 9.97
CA LEU A 208 -6.63 9.61 9.13
C LEU A 208 -6.58 10.98 9.79
N ARG A 209 -7.60 11.32 10.61
CA ARG A 209 -7.78 12.56 11.36
C ARG A 209 -6.80 12.79 12.54
N GLY A 210 -6.21 11.72 13.07
CA GLY A 210 -5.38 11.79 14.27
C GLY A 210 -6.25 11.66 15.51
#